data_AF-A0A538I4M4-F1
#
_entry.id   AF-A0A538I4M4-F1
#
_cell.length_a   1.000
_cell.length_b   1.000
_cell.length_c   1.000
_cell.angle_alpha   90.00
_cell.angle_beta   90.00
_cell.angle_gamma   90.00
#
_symmetry.space_group_name_H-M   'P 1'
#
loop_
_entity.id
_entity.type
_entity.pdbx_description
1 polymer ?
#
loop_
_entity_poly.entity_id
_entity_poly.type
_entity_poly.pdbx_seq_one_letter_code
_entity_poly.pdbx_strand_id
1 'polypeptide(L)' 'MTNPKLDRLKELLAEVDDLRKAATVLFWDQRVMMPSGGAEARAEASATVGRLAHEKFVAPEVGKLLEGLDD' A
#
# COMPACT_ATOMS: atom_id res chain seq x y z
N MET A 1 -2.65 28.03 3.01
CA MET A 1 -2.44 27.52 4.38
C MET A 1 -2.50 26.01 4.30
N THR A 2 -1.43 25.32 4.69
CA THR A 2 -1.38 23.85 4.77
C THR A 2 -2.29 23.39 5.93
N ASN A 3 -3.09 22.35 5.70
CA ASN A 3 -3.89 21.72 6.76
C ASN A 3 -3.07 20.53 7.28
N PRO A 4 -2.51 20.60 8.51
CA PRO A 4 -1.60 19.57 9.00
C PRO A 4 -2.21 18.16 9.04
N LYS A 5 -3.53 18.04 9.29
CA LYS A 5 -4.23 16.75 9.25
C LYS A 5 -4.30 16.19 7.84
N LEU A 6 -4.60 17.05 6.85
CA LEU A 6 -4.64 16.67 5.45
C LEU A 6 -3.25 16.28 4.93
N ASP A 7 -2.21 17.01 5.34
CA ASP A 7 -0.84 16.69 4.94
C ASP A 7 -0.41 15.35 5.53
N ARG A 8 -0.70 15.10 6.81
CA ARG A 8 -0.44 13.80 7.44
C ARG A 8 -1.20 12.65 6.76
N LEU A 9 -2.47 12.86 6.42
CA LEU A 9 -3.27 11.87 5.71
C LEU A 9 -2.65 11.54 4.34
N LYS A 10 -2.20 12.55 3.60
CA LYS A 10 -1.52 12.38 2.31
C LYS A 10 -0.22 11.58 2.44
N GLU A 11 0.58 11.82 3.48
CA GLU A 11 1.80 11.05 3.74
C GLU A 11 1.49 9.56 3.93
N LEU A 12 0.50 9.24 4.77
CA LEU A 12 0.09 7.85 5.01
C LEU A 12 -0.43 7.17 3.75
N LEU A 13 -1.25 7.88 2.97
CA LEU A 13 -1.80 7.35 1.72
C LEU A 13 -0.75 7.22 0.61
N ALA A 14 0.27 8.08 0.59
CA ALA A 14 1.38 7.96 -0.34
C ALA A 14 2.17 6.66 -0.09
N GLU A 15 2.40 6.29 1.18
CA GLU A 15 3.06 5.02 1.51
C GLU A 15 2.21 3.80 1.08
N VAL A 16 0.88 3.87 1.27
CA VAL A 16 -0.04 2.82 0.79
C VAL A 16 0.01 2.71 -0.74
N ASP A 17 0.04 3.84 -1.44
CA ASP A 17 0.11 3.88 -2.90
C ASP A 17 1.42 3.28 -3.42
N ASP A 18 2.56 3.58 -2.78
CA ASP A 18 3.85 2.99 -3.14
C ASP A 18 3.88 1.48 -2.94
N LEU A 19 3.29 0.95 -1.86
CA LEU A 19 3.14 -0.49 -1.66
C LEU A 19 2.25 -1.13 -2.74
N ARG A 20 1.16 -0.47 -3.14
CA ARG A 20 0.28 -0.96 -4.23
C ARG A 20 0.99 -0.94 -5.59
N LYS A 21 1.85 0.05 -5.86
CA LYS A 21 2.70 0.06 -7.05
C LYS A 21 3.71 -1.07 -7.03
N ALA A 22 4.35 -1.33 -5.88
CA ALA A 22 5.25 -2.47 -5.74
C ALA A 22 4.53 -3.80 -6.02
N ALA A 23 3.31 -3.98 -5.50
CA ALA A 23 2.49 -5.14 -5.81
C ALA A 23 2.16 -5.25 -7.32
N THR A 24 1.92 -4.13 -7.99
CA THR A 24 1.67 -4.08 -9.44
C THR A 24 2.92 -4.51 -10.24
N VAL A 25 4.11 -4.07 -9.83
CA VAL A 25 5.37 -4.49 -10.44
C VAL A 25 5.60 -6.00 -10.26
N LEU A 26 5.38 -6.53 -9.05
CA LEU A 26 5.48 -7.97 -8.78
C LEU A 26 4.51 -8.78 -9.64
N PHE A 27 3.28 -8.29 -9.83
CA PHE A 27 2.29 -8.92 -10.68
C PHE A 27 2.70 -8.91 -12.16
N TRP A 28 3.17 -7.77 -12.68
CA TRP A 28 3.67 -7.68 -14.04
C TRP A 28 4.83 -8.65 -14.27
N ASP A 29 5.82 -8.65 -13.38
CA ASP A 29 6.99 -9.51 -13.48
C ASP A 29 6.57 -10.99 -13.50
N GLN A 30 5.58 -11.37 -12.70
CA GLN A 30 5.07 -12.75 -12.62
C GLN A 30 4.56 -13.23 -13.97
N ARG A 31 3.98 -12.32 -14.76
CA ARG A 31 3.35 -12.65 -16.05
C ARG A 31 4.31 -12.63 -17.22
N VAL A 32 5.43 -11.90 -17.12
CA VAL A 32 6.29 -11.60 -18.27
C VAL A 32 7.69 -12.17 -18.12
N MET A 33 8.28 -12.09 -16.92
CA MET A 33 9.72 -12.36 -16.72
C MET A 33 10.01 -13.51 -15.75
N MET A 34 9.10 -13.79 -14.81
CA MET A 34 9.34 -14.76 -13.74
C MET A 34 9.60 -16.19 -14.29
N PRO A 35 10.67 -16.87 -13.86
CA PRO A 35 10.91 -18.26 -14.23
C PRO A 35 9.90 -19.21 -13.57
N SER A 36 9.69 -20.40 -14.14
CA SER A 36 8.69 -21.37 -13.68
C SER A 36 8.83 -21.79 -12.20
N GLY A 37 10.06 -21.79 -11.66
CA GLY A 37 10.34 -22.12 -10.26
C GLY A 37 10.07 -20.98 -9.26
N GLY A 38 9.68 -19.79 -9.70
CA GLY A 38 9.55 -18.61 -8.84
C GLY A 38 8.20 -18.45 -8.13
N ALA A 39 7.23 -19.35 -8.36
CA ALA A 39 5.84 -19.15 -7.97
C ALA A 39 5.64 -18.99 -6.45
N GLU A 40 6.28 -19.84 -5.63
CA GLU A 40 6.14 -19.82 -4.17
C GLU A 40 6.69 -18.51 -3.58
N ALA A 41 7.95 -18.19 -3.88
CA ALA A 41 8.58 -16.95 -3.43
C ALA A 41 7.83 -15.70 -3.92
N ARG A 42 7.26 -15.73 -5.13
CA ARG A 42 6.42 -14.63 -5.63
C ARG A 42 5.13 -14.50 -4.84
N ALA A 43 4.45 -15.61 -4.54
CA ALA A 43 3.23 -15.59 -3.75
C ALA A 43 3.47 -15.00 -2.36
N GLU A 44 4.55 -15.39 -1.68
CA GLU A 44 4.93 -14.85 -0.37
C GLU A 44 5.20 -13.34 -0.41
N ALA A 45 5.98 -12.87 -1.39
CA ALA A 45 6.29 -11.46 -1.57
C ALA A 45 5.02 -10.64 -1.85
N SER A 46 4.18 -11.10 -2.77
CA SER A 46 2.91 -10.45 -3.10
C SER A 46 1.95 -10.40 -1.92
N ALA A 47 1.82 -11.50 -1.16
CA ALA A 47 1.00 -11.55 0.04
C ALA A 47 1.49 -10.59 1.12
N THR A 48 2.81 -10.51 1.32
CA THR A 48 3.42 -9.60 2.30
C THR A 48 3.14 -8.14 1.95
N VAL A 49 3.42 -7.74 0.71
CA VAL A 49 3.19 -6.35 0.26
C VAL A 49 1.71 -6.00 0.30
N GLY A 50 0.84 -6.91 -0.15
CA GLY A 50 -0.62 -6.71 -0.11
C GLY A 50 -1.16 -6.55 1.31
N ARG A 51 -0.70 -7.39 2.25
CA ARG A 51 -1.06 -7.29 3.68
C ARG A 51 -0.62 -5.95 4.26
N LEU A 52 0.63 -5.54 4.05
CA LEU A 52 1.15 -4.28 4.57
C LEU A 52 0.40 -3.07 4.01
N ALA A 53 0.08 -3.07 2.71
CA ALA A 53 -0.70 -2.01 2.08
C ALA A 53 -2.11 -1.92 2.71
N HIS A 54 -2.74 -3.06 2.96
CA HIS A 54 -4.05 -3.12 3.60
C HIS A 54 -4.01 -2.64 5.05
N GLU A 55 -3.13 -3.20 5.88
CA GLU A 55 -2.98 -2.85 7.30
C GLU A 55 -2.74 -1.34 7.50
N LYS A 56 -1.88 -0.73 6.67
CA LYS A 56 -1.64 0.72 6.71
C LYS A 56 -2.85 1.52 6.26
N PHE A 57 -3.54 1.10 5.21
CA PHE A 57 -4.71 1.80 4.69
C PHE A 57 -5.87 1.82 5.70
N VAL A 58 -6.06 0.74 6.46
CA VAL A 58 -7.14 0.61 7.45
C VAL A 58 -6.68 0.94 8.88
N ALA A 59 -5.49 1.52 9.04
CA ALA A 59 -4.97 1.87 10.35
C ALA A 59 -5.90 2.89 11.04
N PRO A 60 -6.13 2.78 12.37
CA PRO A 60 -7.02 3.70 13.09
C PRO A 60 -6.66 5.19 12.96
N GLU A 61 -5.39 5.52 12.70
CA GLU A 61 -4.94 6.89 12.43
C GLU A 61 -5.62 7.49 11.19
N VAL A 62 -5.80 6.70 10.13
CA VAL A 62 -6.46 7.15 8.89
C VAL A 62 -7.89 7.57 9.16
N GLY A 63 -8.65 6.77 9.92
CA GLY A 63 -10.03 7.10 10.32
C GLY A 63 -10.11 8.39 11.14
N LYS A 64 -9.25 8.53 12.15
CA LYS A 64 -9.20 9.75 12.98
C LYS A 64 -8.86 11.01 12.19
N LEU A 65 -7.98 10.90 11.20
CA LEU A 65 -7.62 12.02 10.34
C LEU A 65 -8.77 12.43 9.42
N LEU A 66 -9.51 11.45 8.88
CA LEU A 66 -10.70 11.69 8.05
C LEU A 66 -11.81 12.35 8.86
N GLU A 67 -12.16 11.78 10.02
CA GLU A 67 -13.17 12.36 10.94
C GLU A 67 -12.81 13.81 11.29
N GLY A 68 -11.56 14.07 11.64
CA GLY A 68 -11.10 15.41 11.99
C GLY A 68 -10.95 16.39 10.81
N LEU A 69 -11.20 15.96 9.57
CA LEU A 69 -11.25 16.81 8.37
C LEU A 69 -12.69 17.07 7.88
N ASP A 70 -13.64 16.22 8.30
CA ASP A 70 -15.06 16.39 8.01
C ASP A 70 -15.74 17.42 8.94
N ASP A 71 -15.14 17.71 10.10
CA ASP A 71 -15.49 18.79 11.04
C ASP A 71 -15.01 20.18 10.60
#